data_AF-A0A5C5RDV6-F1
#
_entry.id   AF-A0A5C5RDV6-F1
#
_cell.length_a   1.000
_cell.length_b   1.000
_cell.length_c   1.000
_cell.angle_alpha   90.00
_cell.angle_beta   90.00
_cell.angle_gamma   90.00
#
_symmetry.space_group_name_H-M   'P 1'
#
loop_
_entity.id
_entity.type
_entity.pdbx_description
1 polymer ?
#
loop_
_entity_poly.entity_id
_entity_poly.type
_entity_poly.pdbx_seq_one_letter_code
_entity_poly.pdbx_strand_id
1 'polypeptide(L)'
;MSVSRFGALIGIGAVVIASAGGISAGSAAADPGSVVRATDARPIVVIGASISTGYEVEGVVAYPRTVSAIAGRSVYLSARSGAGYSDGSIAGLTRAAKLAERDPALVVVQAGSNDVGASTAAIANQVRQVITAVRSQAPNARVALITVFPTVRGSGPDARATEATIVGAARAVDPSVAVISPLSEGWAYGASSDGHPDAATHQKLAERVAALS
;
A
#
# COMPACT_ATOMS: atom_id res chain seq x y z
N MET A 1 -52.92 4.14 15.43
CA MET A 1 -53.48 5.28 16.19
C MET A 1 -52.94 5.21 17.61
N SER A 2 -52.11 6.18 18.02
CA SER A 2 -52.05 6.68 19.39
C SER A 2 -51.11 7.89 19.40
N VAL A 3 -51.69 9.05 19.63
CA VAL A 3 -51.04 10.33 19.90
C VAL A 3 -50.83 10.46 21.40
N SER A 4 -49.71 11.07 21.83
CA SER A 4 -49.61 12.00 22.97
C SER A 4 -48.15 12.14 23.43
N ARG A 5 -47.65 13.25 23.96
CA ARG A 5 -48.09 14.65 24.07
C ARG A 5 -46.87 15.44 24.59
N PHE A 6 -46.92 16.73 24.35
CA PHE A 6 -46.03 17.80 24.81
C PHE A 6 -45.66 17.77 26.30
N GLY A 7 -44.48 18.31 26.61
CA GLY A 7 -44.09 18.78 27.95
C GLY A 7 -42.83 19.64 27.88
N ALA A 8 -42.99 20.94 27.59
CA ALA A 8 -41.97 21.96 27.79
C ALA A 8 -42.06 22.49 29.22
N LEU A 9 -40.91 22.71 29.88
CA LEU A 9 -40.82 23.55 31.07
C LEU A 9 -39.53 24.37 31.05
N ILE A 10 -39.75 25.68 31.00
CA ILE A 10 -38.79 26.77 31.14
C ILE A 10 -38.42 26.88 32.62
N GLY A 11 -37.12 27.03 32.91
CA GLY A 11 -36.61 27.35 34.24
C GLY A 11 -35.52 28.41 34.15
N ILE A 12 -35.90 29.67 34.32
CA ILE A 12 -35.02 30.82 34.50
C ILE A 12 -34.56 30.81 35.97
N GLY A 13 -33.24 30.83 36.19
CA GLY A 13 -32.64 31.01 37.51
C GLY A 13 -31.31 31.73 37.38
N ALA A 14 -31.37 33.07 37.47
CA ALA A 14 -30.19 33.91 37.59
C ALA A 14 -29.71 33.90 39.05
N VAL A 15 -28.43 33.58 39.26
CA VAL A 15 -27.73 33.85 40.53
C VAL A 15 -26.45 34.61 40.18
N VAL A 16 -26.43 35.88 40.56
CA VAL A 16 -25.25 36.73 40.60
C VAL A 16 -24.59 36.53 41.96
N ILE A 17 -23.36 36.01 41.98
CA ILE A 17 -22.48 36.11 43.15
C ILE A 17 -21.22 36.82 42.68
N ALA A 18 -21.06 38.06 43.17
CA ALA A 18 -19.81 38.80 43.08
C ALA A 18 -18.97 38.50 44.32
N SER A 19 -17.71 38.10 44.11
CA SER A 19 -16.66 38.23 45.12
C SER A 19 -15.34 38.52 44.42
N ALA A 20 -14.84 39.72 44.69
CA ALA A 20 -13.51 40.17 44.32
C ALA A 20 -12.48 39.60 45.30
N GLY A 21 -11.29 39.27 44.79
CA GLY A 21 -10.09 39.10 45.62
C GLY A 21 -9.08 38.11 45.06
N GLY A 22 -7.85 38.60 44.85
CA GLY A 22 -6.65 37.76 44.97
C GLY A 22 -5.95 37.40 43.67
N ILE A 23 -4.89 38.14 43.39
CA ILE A 23 -3.93 37.94 42.31
C ILE A 23 -3.11 36.68 42.58
N SER A 24 -3.02 35.78 41.61
CA SER A 24 -1.87 34.88 41.45
C SER A 24 -1.68 34.61 39.97
N ALA A 25 -0.68 35.30 39.41
CA ALA A 25 -0.14 35.03 38.09
C ALA A 25 0.53 33.65 38.12
N GLY A 26 -0.27 32.61 37.87
CA GLY A 26 0.25 31.33 37.40
C GLY A 26 0.44 31.46 35.90
N SER A 27 1.67 31.68 35.44
CA SER A 27 2.05 31.38 34.07
C SER A 27 1.75 29.92 33.82
N ALA A 28 0.60 29.62 33.22
CA ALA A 28 0.39 28.37 32.53
C ALA A 28 1.39 28.39 31.38
N ALA A 29 2.55 27.75 31.61
CA ALA A 29 3.47 27.42 30.55
C ALA A 29 2.66 26.68 29.49
N ALA A 30 2.47 27.32 28.33
CA ALA A 30 2.00 26.64 27.15
C ALA A 30 2.96 25.46 26.92
N ASP A 31 2.44 24.24 26.96
CA ASP A 31 3.18 23.03 26.69
C ASP A 31 3.89 23.18 25.33
N PRO A 32 5.23 23.27 25.29
CA PRO A 32 5.94 23.47 24.05
C PRO A 32 5.93 22.15 23.28
N GLY A 33 4.97 22.02 22.38
CA GLY A 33 5.06 21.11 21.26
C GLY A 33 4.52 19.72 21.51
N SER A 34 3.21 19.62 21.76
CA SER A 34 2.44 18.60 21.03
C SER A 34 2.45 19.00 19.55
N VAL A 35 3.60 18.78 18.89
CA VAL A 35 3.66 18.72 17.44
C VAL A 35 2.73 17.57 17.11
N VAL A 36 1.50 17.88 16.71
CA VAL A 36 0.68 16.93 15.97
C VAL A 36 1.56 16.57 14.80
N ARG A 37 2.18 15.38 14.88
CA ARG A 37 3.02 14.85 13.83
C ARG A 37 2.10 14.85 12.64
N ALA A 38 2.30 15.79 11.69
CA ALA A 38 1.49 15.85 10.50
C ALA A 38 1.53 14.43 9.93
N THR A 39 0.40 13.74 9.97
CA THR A 39 0.31 12.39 9.45
C THR A 39 0.71 12.53 7.99
N ASP A 40 1.82 11.91 7.63
CA ASP A 40 2.29 11.89 6.25
C ASP A 40 1.08 11.47 5.41
N ALA A 41 0.57 12.37 4.57
CA ALA A 41 -0.65 12.14 3.80
C ALA A 41 -0.34 11.76 2.35
N ARG A 42 0.94 11.62 2.01
CA ARG A 42 1.39 11.28 0.66
C ARG A 42 0.78 9.95 0.22
N PRO A 43 0.44 9.82 -1.08
CA PRO A 43 -0.24 8.65 -1.59
C PRO A 43 0.64 7.41 -1.56
N ILE A 44 -0.01 6.26 -1.70
CA ILE A 44 0.64 5.01 -2.08
C ILE A 44 0.44 4.84 -3.59
N VAL A 45 1.50 4.48 -4.31
CA VAL A 45 1.42 4.15 -5.73
C VAL A 45 1.65 2.65 -5.90
N VAL A 46 0.70 1.96 -6.53
CA VAL A 46 0.81 0.54 -6.91
C VAL A 46 1.07 0.45 -8.40
N ILE A 47 2.19 -0.15 -8.77
CA ILE A 47 2.55 -0.55 -10.13
C ILE A 47 2.45 -2.06 -10.20
N GLY A 48 1.62 -2.63 -11.07
CA GLY A 48 1.49 -4.09 -11.03
C GLY A 48 0.77 -4.83 -12.15
N ALA A 49 0.58 -6.12 -11.90
CA ALA A 49 0.00 -7.08 -12.83
C ALA A 49 -1.46 -7.42 -12.44
N SER A 50 -1.93 -8.62 -12.83
CA SER A 50 -3.31 -9.07 -12.66
C SER A 50 -3.78 -9.08 -11.19
N ILE A 51 -2.89 -9.35 -10.24
CA ILE A 51 -3.25 -9.33 -8.81
C ILE A 51 -3.50 -7.89 -8.36
N SER A 52 -2.72 -6.91 -8.83
CA SER A 52 -3.02 -5.50 -8.57
C SER A 52 -4.26 -5.00 -9.28
N THR A 53 -4.67 -5.57 -10.43
CA THR A 53 -5.94 -5.21 -11.07
C THR A 53 -7.15 -5.80 -10.34
N GLY A 54 -6.96 -6.74 -9.41
CA GLY A 54 -8.04 -7.48 -8.76
C GLY A 54 -8.64 -8.56 -9.66
N TYR A 55 -7.85 -9.13 -10.58
CA TYR A 55 -8.32 -10.22 -11.43
C TYR A 55 -8.80 -11.41 -10.57
N GLU A 56 -9.91 -12.04 -10.95
CA GLU A 56 -10.64 -13.10 -10.20
C GLU A 56 -11.29 -12.68 -8.87
N VAL A 57 -11.28 -11.38 -8.51
CA VAL A 57 -12.02 -10.87 -7.35
C VAL A 57 -12.80 -9.60 -7.70
N GLU A 58 -13.76 -9.21 -6.87
CA GLU A 58 -14.40 -7.91 -7.04
C GLU A 58 -13.39 -6.77 -6.77
N GLY A 59 -13.42 -5.72 -7.58
CA GLY A 59 -12.47 -4.60 -7.42
C GLY A 59 -12.53 -3.91 -6.05
N VAL A 60 -13.64 -4.04 -5.32
CA VAL A 60 -13.79 -3.53 -3.95
C VAL A 60 -12.99 -4.31 -2.91
N VAL A 61 -12.71 -5.60 -3.17
CA VAL A 61 -11.90 -6.46 -2.29
C VAL A 61 -10.45 -6.58 -2.75
N ALA A 62 -10.12 -6.09 -3.95
CA ALA A 62 -8.76 -6.08 -4.46
C ALA A 62 -7.82 -5.28 -3.55
N TYR A 63 -6.67 -5.87 -3.22
CA TYR A 63 -5.75 -5.33 -2.21
C TYR A 63 -5.42 -3.83 -2.34
N PRO A 64 -5.23 -3.21 -3.53
CA PRO A 64 -4.92 -1.78 -3.59
C PRO A 64 -6.03 -0.91 -3.02
N ARG A 65 -7.29 -1.30 -3.22
CA ARG A 65 -8.44 -0.58 -2.66
C ARG A 65 -8.54 -0.79 -1.16
N THR A 66 -8.32 -2.02 -0.70
CA THR A 66 -8.29 -2.37 0.72
C THR A 66 -7.15 -1.66 1.46
N VAL A 67 -5.97 -1.48 0.85
CA VAL A 67 -4.86 -0.68 1.41
C VAL A 67 -5.32 0.75 1.71
N SER A 68 -6.08 1.36 0.81
CA SER A 68 -6.59 2.72 1.02
C SER A 68 -7.47 2.81 2.27
N ALA A 69 -8.33 1.81 2.47
CA ALA A 69 -9.20 1.73 3.64
C ALA A 69 -8.42 1.49 4.95
N ILE A 70 -7.40 0.62 4.94
CA ILE A 70 -6.60 0.31 6.13
C ILE A 70 -5.66 1.47 6.49
N ALA A 71 -4.95 2.01 5.50
CA ALA A 71 -3.92 3.03 5.72
C ALA A 71 -4.48 4.46 5.86
N GLY A 72 -5.75 4.68 5.49
CA GLY A 72 -6.34 6.03 5.45
C GLY A 72 -5.66 6.96 4.42
N ARG A 73 -5.01 6.39 3.40
CA ARG A 73 -4.26 7.10 2.35
C ARG A 73 -4.88 6.86 0.99
N SER A 74 -4.72 7.82 0.08
CA SER A 74 -5.07 7.59 -1.32
C SER A 74 -4.11 6.57 -1.95
N VAL A 75 -4.68 5.69 -2.78
CA VAL A 75 -3.90 4.70 -3.55
C VAL A 75 -4.09 5.01 -5.03
N TYR A 76 -3.00 5.25 -5.73
CA TYR A 76 -2.99 5.33 -7.18
C TYR A 76 -2.55 4.01 -7.79
N LEU A 77 -3.30 3.50 -8.77
CA LEU A 77 -3.07 2.21 -9.40
C LEU A 77 -2.64 2.39 -10.86
N SER A 78 -1.46 1.87 -11.21
CA SER A 78 -0.94 1.71 -12.56
C SER A 78 -0.70 0.22 -12.81
N ALA A 79 -1.72 -0.50 -13.26
CA ALA A 79 -1.64 -1.95 -13.41
C ALA A 79 -2.28 -2.48 -14.69
N ARG A 80 -1.78 -3.61 -15.16
CA ARG A 80 -2.30 -4.32 -16.35
C ARG A 80 -2.20 -5.83 -16.14
N SER A 81 -3.29 -6.57 -16.35
CA SER A 81 -3.24 -8.04 -16.36
C SER A 81 -2.19 -8.57 -17.33
N GLY A 82 -1.47 -9.62 -16.93
CA GLY A 82 -0.37 -10.19 -17.72
C GLY A 82 0.92 -9.37 -17.73
N ALA A 83 1.01 -8.22 -17.04
CA ALA A 83 2.27 -7.47 -16.97
C ALA A 83 3.39 -8.29 -16.30
N GLY A 84 4.59 -8.14 -16.85
CA GLY A 84 5.84 -8.76 -16.38
C GLY A 84 7.02 -7.80 -16.50
N TYR A 85 8.14 -8.18 -15.88
CA TYR A 85 9.39 -7.47 -16.06
C TYR A 85 10.00 -7.76 -17.43
N SER A 86 10.01 -9.02 -17.83
CA SER A 86 10.70 -9.54 -19.03
C SER A 86 10.17 -8.97 -20.34
N ASP A 87 8.89 -8.60 -20.42
CA ASP A 87 8.28 -7.95 -21.59
C ASP A 87 8.35 -6.40 -21.54
N GLY A 88 8.94 -5.83 -20.48
CA GLY A 88 9.08 -4.38 -20.28
C GLY A 88 7.79 -3.67 -19.87
N SER A 89 6.69 -4.38 -19.65
CA SER A 89 5.40 -3.77 -19.33
C SER A 89 5.40 -3.09 -17.96
N ILE A 90 6.06 -3.67 -16.95
CA ILE A 90 6.23 -3.02 -15.65
C ILE A 90 7.01 -1.70 -15.78
N ALA A 91 8.05 -1.63 -16.62
CA ALA A 91 8.75 -0.37 -16.88
C ALA A 91 7.83 0.67 -17.55
N GLY A 92 6.96 0.24 -18.46
CA GLY A 92 5.91 1.10 -19.04
C GLY A 92 4.94 1.64 -17.99
N LEU A 93 4.43 0.78 -17.11
CA LEU A 93 3.51 1.15 -16.04
C LEU A 93 4.17 2.09 -15.00
N THR A 94 5.45 1.90 -14.69
CA THR A 94 6.23 2.81 -13.84
C THR A 94 6.28 4.22 -14.44
N ARG A 95 6.54 4.36 -15.74
CA ARG A 95 6.52 5.68 -16.42
C ARG A 95 5.13 6.30 -16.39
N ALA A 96 4.09 5.51 -16.68
CA ALA A 96 2.70 5.96 -16.67
C ALA A 96 2.23 6.38 -15.26
N ALA A 97 2.90 5.90 -14.20
CA ALA A 97 2.54 6.22 -12.84
C ALA A 97 2.85 7.66 -12.43
N LYS A 98 3.74 8.36 -13.16
CA LYS A 98 4.10 9.77 -12.92
C LYS A 98 4.53 10.03 -11.48
N LEU A 99 5.48 9.23 -10.97
CA LEU A 99 5.83 9.21 -9.54
C LEU A 99 6.29 10.58 -9.01
N ALA A 100 7.05 11.34 -9.81
CA ALA A 100 7.51 12.67 -9.43
C ALA A 100 6.36 13.68 -9.24
N GLU A 101 5.28 13.58 -10.03
CA GLU A 101 4.10 14.42 -9.89
C GLU A 101 3.28 14.04 -8.64
N ARG A 102 3.40 12.79 -8.18
CA ARG A 102 2.57 12.24 -7.09
C ARG A 102 3.20 12.33 -5.71
N ASP A 103 4.53 12.43 -5.63
CA ASP A 103 5.32 12.39 -4.39
C ASP A 103 4.81 11.31 -3.40
N PRO A 104 4.88 10.02 -3.75
CA PRO A 104 4.32 8.97 -2.90
C PRO A 104 5.13 8.74 -1.62
N ALA A 105 4.45 8.32 -0.55
CA ALA A 105 5.10 7.79 0.66
C ALA A 105 5.63 6.37 0.42
N LEU A 106 4.95 5.59 -0.42
CA LEU A 106 5.26 4.19 -0.72
C LEU A 106 4.97 3.89 -2.19
N VAL A 107 5.92 3.22 -2.84
CA VAL A 107 5.74 2.60 -4.16
C VAL A 107 5.75 1.09 -3.99
N VAL A 108 4.66 0.44 -4.39
CA VAL A 108 4.52 -1.01 -4.41
C VAL A 108 4.65 -1.49 -5.84
N VAL A 109 5.56 -2.42 -6.11
CA VAL A 109 5.69 -3.06 -7.42
C VAL A 109 5.29 -4.53 -7.29
N GLN A 110 4.20 -4.92 -7.95
CA GLN A 110 3.66 -6.29 -7.93
C GLN A 110 3.84 -6.94 -9.30
N ALA A 111 4.75 -7.90 -9.39
CA ALA A 111 5.03 -8.65 -10.62
C ALA A 111 5.86 -9.91 -10.34
N GLY A 112 6.15 -10.69 -11.37
CA GLY A 112 7.02 -11.87 -11.30
C GLY A 112 6.31 -13.18 -11.65
N SER A 113 5.02 -13.35 -11.33
CA SER A 113 4.32 -14.59 -11.73
C SER A 113 4.28 -14.79 -13.24
N ASN A 114 4.13 -13.72 -14.03
CA ASN A 114 4.14 -13.81 -15.50
C ASN A 114 5.55 -13.97 -16.09
N ASP A 115 6.59 -13.81 -15.27
CA ASP A 115 7.99 -13.90 -15.68
C ASP A 115 8.58 -15.30 -15.45
N VAL A 116 7.83 -16.21 -14.82
CA VAL A 116 8.28 -17.58 -14.55
C VAL A 116 8.61 -18.29 -15.87
N GLY A 117 9.84 -18.78 -15.98
CA GLY A 117 10.38 -19.43 -17.18
C GLY A 117 11.04 -18.46 -18.19
N ALA A 118 10.98 -17.14 -17.95
CA ALA A 118 11.70 -16.17 -18.78
C ALA A 118 13.18 -16.06 -18.40
N SER A 119 13.96 -15.38 -19.26
CA SER A 119 15.39 -15.13 -19.02
C SER A 119 15.62 -14.33 -17.73
N THR A 120 16.35 -14.91 -16.78
CA THR A 120 16.72 -14.24 -15.53
C THR A 120 17.57 -12.99 -15.77
N ALA A 121 18.40 -12.97 -16.81
CA ALA A 121 19.16 -11.77 -17.18
C ALA A 121 18.23 -10.64 -17.65
N ALA A 122 17.21 -10.95 -18.46
CA ALA A 122 16.22 -9.96 -18.90
C ALA A 122 15.40 -9.42 -17.73
N ILE A 123 14.92 -10.31 -16.84
CA ILE A 123 14.21 -9.94 -15.61
C ILE A 123 15.09 -9.03 -14.75
N ALA A 124 16.34 -9.42 -14.48
CA ALA A 124 17.25 -8.64 -13.64
C ALA A 124 17.51 -7.24 -14.21
N ASN A 125 17.74 -7.13 -15.53
CA ASN A 125 17.92 -5.84 -16.19
C ASN A 125 16.70 -4.93 -16.03
N GLN A 126 15.50 -5.48 -16.26
CA GLN A 126 14.24 -4.73 -16.17
C GLN A 126 13.90 -4.33 -14.74
N VAL A 127 14.12 -5.22 -13.76
CA VAL A 127 13.96 -4.89 -12.34
C VAL A 127 14.88 -3.74 -11.96
N ARG A 128 16.18 -3.80 -12.32
CA ARG A 128 17.11 -2.68 -12.04
C ARG A 128 16.62 -1.37 -12.65
N GLN A 129 16.19 -1.38 -13.91
CA GLN A 129 15.65 -0.19 -14.57
C GLN A 129 14.43 0.38 -13.84
N VAL A 130 13.49 -0.48 -13.44
CA VAL A 130 12.29 -0.08 -12.70
C VAL A 130 12.65 0.54 -11.35
N ILE A 131 13.50 -0.10 -10.55
CA ILE A 131 13.85 0.40 -9.21
C ILE A 131 14.70 1.68 -9.30
N THR A 132 15.61 1.78 -10.28
CA THR A 132 16.33 3.04 -10.55
C THR A 132 15.36 4.17 -10.92
N ALA A 133 14.38 3.91 -11.78
CA ALA A 133 13.37 4.91 -12.16
C ALA A 133 12.52 5.34 -10.94
N VAL A 134 12.08 4.39 -10.11
CA VAL A 134 11.35 4.69 -8.87
C VAL A 134 12.19 5.58 -7.95
N ARG A 135 13.45 5.22 -7.71
CA ARG A 135 14.36 5.98 -6.84
C ARG A 135 14.65 7.38 -7.38
N SER A 136 14.77 7.53 -8.69
CA SER A 136 14.96 8.84 -9.32
C SER A 136 13.74 9.73 -9.24
N GLN A 137 12.52 9.18 -9.36
CA GLN A 137 11.30 9.96 -9.43
C GLN A 137 10.62 10.16 -8.08
N ALA A 138 10.87 9.28 -7.11
CA ALA A 138 10.32 9.34 -5.76
C ALA A 138 11.41 8.99 -4.73
N PRO A 139 12.46 9.84 -4.58
CA PRO A 139 13.62 9.53 -3.74
C PRO A 139 13.25 9.30 -2.27
N ASN A 140 12.18 9.94 -1.80
CA ASN A 140 11.70 9.86 -0.41
C ASN A 140 10.66 8.76 -0.17
N ALA A 141 10.26 8.01 -1.20
CA ALA A 141 9.30 6.93 -1.05
C ALA A 141 9.97 5.68 -0.47
N ARG A 142 9.27 4.94 0.38
CA ARG A 142 9.61 3.53 0.61
C ARG A 142 9.29 2.74 -0.65
N VAL A 143 10.00 1.63 -0.87
CA VAL A 143 9.75 0.73 -2.00
C VAL A 143 9.46 -0.66 -1.46
N ALA A 144 8.37 -1.26 -1.94
CA ALA A 144 7.97 -2.62 -1.61
C ALA A 144 7.78 -3.44 -2.88
N LEU A 145 8.20 -4.70 -2.84
CA LEU A 145 7.94 -5.68 -3.88
C LEU A 145 6.90 -6.67 -3.38
N ILE A 146 5.94 -7.00 -4.24
CA ILE A 146 5.09 -8.17 -4.08
C ILE A 146 5.47 -9.14 -5.21
N THR A 147 6.08 -10.26 -4.85
CA THR A 147 6.75 -11.16 -5.82
C THR A 147 5.84 -12.32 -6.22
N VAL A 148 6.44 -13.50 -6.46
CA VAL A 148 5.80 -14.63 -7.14
C VAL A 148 4.73 -15.27 -6.25
N PHE A 149 3.57 -15.54 -6.84
CA PHE A 149 2.49 -16.28 -6.21
C PHE A 149 2.57 -17.76 -6.59
N PRO A 150 2.71 -18.69 -5.61
CA PRO A 150 2.98 -20.11 -5.89
C PRO A 150 1.86 -20.84 -6.63
N THR A 151 0.63 -20.33 -6.65
CA THR A 151 -0.51 -20.99 -7.31
C THR A 151 -0.71 -20.56 -8.76
N VAL A 152 -0.15 -19.42 -9.20
CA VAL A 152 -0.38 -18.87 -10.56
C VAL A 152 0.45 -19.60 -11.63
N ARG A 153 1.75 -19.80 -11.38
CA ARG A 153 2.66 -20.54 -12.28
C ARG A 153 3.39 -21.69 -11.58
N GLY A 154 2.88 -22.11 -10.43
CA GLY A 154 3.52 -23.12 -9.60
C GLY A 154 4.66 -22.57 -8.73
N SER A 155 5.24 -23.47 -7.94
CA SER A 155 6.30 -23.20 -6.97
C SER A 155 7.59 -23.95 -7.29
N GLY A 156 7.81 -24.30 -8.56
CA GLY A 156 8.97 -25.06 -9.04
C GLY A 156 10.30 -24.27 -9.03
N PRO A 157 11.40 -24.88 -9.52
CA PRO A 157 12.70 -24.24 -9.62
C PRO A 157 12.66 -22.89 -10.38
N ASP A 158 11.93 -22.81 -11.49
CA ASP A 158 11.85 -21.58 -12.30
C ASP A 158 11.16 -20.44 -11.55
N ALA A 159 10.13 -20.74 -10.75
CA ALA A 159 9.45 -19.76 -9.91
C ALA A 159 10.40 -19.20 -8.84
N ARG A 160 11.18 -20.09 -8.20
CA ARG A 160 12.20 -19.69 -7.21
C ARG A 160 13.33 -18.88 -7.84
N ALA A 161 13.81 -19.29 -9.02
CA ALA A 161 14.85 -18.56 -9.76
C ALA A 161 14.37 -17.16 -10.17
N THR A 162 13.12 -17.05 -10.65
CA THR A 162 12.48 -15.78 -11.00
C THR A 162 12.40 -14.86 -9.79
N GLU A 163 11.90 -15.35 -8.65
CA GLU A 163 11.81 -14.57 -7.43
C GLU A 163 13.18 -14.13 -6.90
N ALA A 164 14.15 -15.05 -6.83
CA ALA A 164 15.50 -14.74 -6.39
C ALA A 164 16.15 -13.67 -7.30
N THR A 165 15.90 -13.75 -8.60
CA THR A 165 16.36 -12.76 -9.57
C THR A 165 15.74 -11.39 -9.32
N ILE A 166 14.42 -11.32 -9.10
CA ILE A 166 13.70 -10.06 -8.81
C ILE A 166 14.23 -9.43 -7.52
N VAL A 167 14.26 -10.19 -6.43
CA VAL A 167 14.69 -9.69 -5.13
C VAL A 167 16.16 -9.27 -5.16
N GLY A 168 17.03 -10.09 -5.75
CA GLY A 168 18.46 -9.80 -5.87
C GLY A 168 18.73 -8.56 -6.71
N ALA A 169 18.10 -8.44 -7.89
CA ALA A 169 18.27 -7.29 -8.77
C ALA A 169 17.75 -5.99 -8.16
N ALA A 170 16.63 -6.04 -7.44
CA ALA A 170 16.09 -4.87 -6.77
C ALA A 170 17.00 -4.42 -5.61
N ARG A 171 17.43 -5.36 -4.75
CA ARG A 171 18.33 -5.07 -3.62
C ARG A 171 19.70 -4.58 -4.04
N ALA A 172 20.17 -4.97 -5.23
CA ALA A 172 21.40 -4.43 -5.81
C ALA A 172 21.32 -2.93 -6.15
N VAL A 173 20.12 -2.39 -6.41
CA VAL A 173 19.90 -0.96 -6.66
C VAL A 173 19.51 -0.24 -5.36
N ASP A 174 18.67 -0.87 -4.56
CA ASP A 174 18.17 -0.33 -3.31
C ASP A 174 18.11 -1.44 -2.25
N PRO A 175 19.11 -1.51 -1.35
CA PRO A 175 19.15 -2.51 -0.30
C PRO A 175 17.98 -2.44 0.69
N SER A 176 17.25 -1.32 0.73
CA SER A 176 16.15 -1.08 1.68
C SER A 176 14.78 -1.55 1.20
N VAL A 177 14.67 -2.10 -0.02
CA VAL A 177 13.38 -2.59 -0.55
C VAL A 177 12.75 -3.63 0.39
N ALA A 178 11.51 -3.37 0.79
CA ALA A 178 10.70 -4.34 1.49
C ALA A 178 10.24 -5.43 0.50
N VAL A 179 10.15 -6.67 0.95
CA VAL A 179 9.71 -7.79 0.12
C VAL A 179 8.55 -8.49 0.82
N ILE A 180 7.45 -8.62 0.10
CA ILE A 180 6.31 -9.48 0.43
C ILE A 180 6.34 -10.60 -0.58
N SER A 181 6.72 -11.81 -0.15
CA SER A 181 6.95 -12.94 -1.05
C SER A 181 6.03 -14.10 -0.68
N PRO A 182 4.88 -14.25 -1.37
CA PRO A 182 4.01 -15.41 -1.12
C PRO A 182 4.71 -16.75 -1.34
N LEU A 183 5.63 -16.84 -2.31
CA LEU A 183 6.40 -18.05 -2.59
C LEU A 183 7.44 -18.37 -1.50
N SER A 184 8.39 -17.47 -1.21
CA SER A 184 9.44 -17.72 -0.21
C SER A 184 8.91 -17.73 1.22
N GLU A 185 7.83 -17.00 1.52
CA GLU A 185 7.18 -17.04 2.84
C GLU A 185 6.26 -18.28 2.99
N GLY A 186 6.13 -19.11 1.96
CA GLY A 186 5.36 -20.37 2.04
C GLY A 186 3.86 -20.13 2.29
N TRP A 187 3.27 -19.11 1.68
CA TRP A 187 1.86 -18.79 1.91
C TRP A 187 0.95 -19.93 1.42
N ALA A 188 0.07 -20.39 2.30
CA ALA A 188 -1.10 -21.19 1.96
C ALA A 188 -2.32 -20.27 1.86
N TYR A 189 -3.08 -20.38 0.76
CA TYR A 189 -4.26 -19.58 0.51
C TYR A 189 -5.22 -20.25 -0.47
N GLY A 190 -6.49 -19.81 -0.46
CA GLY A 190 -7.46 -20.16 -1.48
C GLY A 190 -7.15 -19.42 -2.78
N ALA A 191 -7.33 -20.09 -3.90
CA ALA A 191 -7.08 -19.53 -5.22
C ALA A 191 -8.23 -19.86 -6.18
N SER A 192 -8.40 -19.02 -7.19
CA SER A 192 -9.25 -19.28 -8.35
C SER A 192 -8.74 -20.50 -9.14
N SER A 193 -9.53 -20.93 -10.13
CA SER A 193 -9.17 -22.05 -11.00
C SER A 193 -7.87 -21.86 -11.79
N ASP A 194 -7.49 -20.61 -12.08
CA ASP A 194 -6.25 -20.26 -12.77
C ASP A 194 -5.12 -19.84 -11.79
N GLY A 195 -5.35 -20.01 -10.50
CA GLY A 195 -4.36 -19.82 -9.45
C GLY A 195 -4.24 -18.41 -8.90
N HIS A 196 -5.08 -17.45 -9.30
CA HIS A 196 -5.09 -16.11 -8.68
C HIS A 196 -5.59 -16.16 -7.22
N PRO A 197 -5.04 -15.29 -6.35
CA PRO A 197 -5.38 -15.26 -4.93
C PRO A 197 -6.86 -14.89 -4.68
N ASP A 198 -7.48 -15.53 -3.69
CA ASP A 198 -8.82 -15.18 -3.23
C ASP A 198 -8.88 -13.84 -2.47
N ALA A 199 -10.10 -13.43 -2.11
CA ALA A 199 -10.34 -12.19 -1.36
C ALA A 199 -9.63 -12.15 -0.01
N ALA A 200 -9.50 -13.28 0.70
CA ALA A 200 -8.80 -13.35 1.98
C ALA A 200 -7.29 -13.08 1.81
N THR A 201 -6.72 -13.53 0.71
CA THR A 201 -5.33 -13.27 0.35
C THR A 201 -5.11 -11.83 -0.08
N HIS A 202 -6.06 -11.23 -0.81
CA HIS A 202 -6.03 -9.79 -1.08
C HIS A 202 -6.09 -8.96 0.21
N GLN A 203 -6.89 -9.36 1.19
CA GLN A 203 -6.91 -8.74 2.52
C GLN A 203 -5.53 -8.84 3.20
N LYS A 204 -4.92 -10.03 3.23
CA LYS A 204 -3.58 -10.25 3.79
C LYS A 204 -2.51 -9.39 3.10
N LEU A 205 -2.56 -9.28 1.77
CA LEU A 205 -1.67 -8.39 1.02
C LEU A 205 -1.86 -6.93 1.42
N ALA A 206 -3.11 -6.50 1.58
CA ALA A 206 -3.42 -5.13 1.96
C ALA A 206 -2.88 -4.77 3.34
N GLU A 207 -3.03 -5.65 4.32
CA GLU A 207 -2.47 -5.49 5.67
C GLU A 207 -0.94 -5.39 5.64
N ARG A 208 -0.29 -6.28 4.88
CA ARG A 208 1.17 -6.28 4.73
C ARG A 208 1.69 -5.01 4.05
N VAL A 209 0.97 -4.48 3.06
CA VAL A 209 1.33 -3.22 2.39
C VAL A 209 1.07 -2.02 3.31
N ALA A 210 -0.09 -1.97 3.98
CA ALA A 210 -0.44 -0.86 4.86
C ALA A 210 0.53 -0.72 6.05
N ALA A 211 1.06 -1.84 6.57
CA ALA A 211 2.11 -1.83 7.60
C ALA A 211 3.44 -1.21 7.13
N LEU A 212 3.61 -0.98 5.82
CA LEU A 212 4.79 -0.32 5.25
C LEU A 212 4.55 1.18 4.94
N SER A 213 3.37 1.72 5.20
CA SER A 213 3.00 3.11 4.88
C SER A 213 2.83 4.01 6.10
#